data_AF-A0A819H777-F1
#
_entry.id   AF-A0A819H777-F1
#
_cell.length_a   1.000
_cell.length_b   1.000
_cell.length_c   1.000
_cell.angle_alpha   90.00
_cell.angle_beta   90.00
_cell.angle_gamma   90.00
#
_symmetry.space_group_name_H-M   'P 1'
#
loop_
_entity.id
_entity.type
_entity.pdbx_description
1 polymer ?
#
loop_
_entity_poly.entity_id
_entity_poly.type
_entity_poly.pdbx_seq_one_letter_code
_entity_poly.pdbx_strand_id
1 'polypeptide(L)'
;VDDTIKISEVVDKMRLVANTFIHEFRVVEGMPEVYRGWKSKYNCSFHYLSAMPDQLYTITKDFLDDHKFPDGTFHMRHFRLASTSIYDFVHSNYEIETKMHKINLLRYFVFNTLHSLVLVGDSGEHDPEIYGNIARAYPKRVKRIFIRAVKSEKFDDARFVKAFKDVPREKWLIFNDPVKHLPKDLDTTALPTLSKKP
;
A
#
# COMPACT_ATOMS: atom_id res chain seq x y z
N VAL A 1 -2.60 3.13 1.69
CA VAL A 1 -2.26 4.32 2.51
C VAL A 1 -2.05 3.85 3.93
N ASP A 2 -3.13 3.31 4.52
CA ASP A 2 -3.19 2.66 5.82
C ASP A 2 -2.15 1.52 5.90
N ASP A 3 -1.43 1.47 7.01
CA ASP A 3 -0.20 0.72 7.34
C ASP A 3 0.95 0.67 6.33
N THR A 4 0.79 1.32 5.17
CA THR A 4 1.83 1.49 4.14
C THR A 4 2.64 2.77 4.37
N ILE A 5 1.96 3.91 4.52
CA ILE A 5 2.55 5.25 4.74
C ILE A 5 2.02 5.93 6.00
N LYS A 6 0.90 5.45 6.53
CA LYS A 6 0.26 5.92 7.76
C LYS A 6 0.05 4.72 8.67
N ILE A 7 0.45 4.79 9.93
CA ILE A 7 0.26 3.71 10.91
C ILE A 7 -1.20 3.73 11.37
N SER A 8 -1.94 2.66 11.05
CA SER A 8 -3.36 2.49 11.36
C SER A 8 -3.66 1.24 12.18
N GLU A 9 -2.76 0.25 12.18
CA GLU A 9 -2.93 -1.06 12.83
C GLU A 9 -4.19 -1.81 12.36
N VAL A 10 -4.39 -1.87 11.04
CA VAL A 10 -5.56 -2.44 10.34
C VAL A 10 -5.87 -3.89 10.70
N VAL A 11 -4.90 -4.61 11.25
CA VAL A 11 -5.03 -5.99 11.71
C VAL A 11 -5.99 -6.11 12.91
N ASP A 12 -6.10 -5.05 13.73
CA ASP A 12 -7.00 -4.99 14.87
C ASP A 12 -8.11 -3.98 14.56
N LYS A 13 -9.35 -4.46 14.34
CA LYS A 13 -10.49 -3.61 13.96
C LYS A 13 -10.77 -2.49 14.97
N MET A 14 -10.54 -2.73 16.27
CA MET A 14 -10.78 -1.72 17.30
C MET A 14 -9.69 -0.66 17.28
N ARG A 15 -8.42 -1.06 17.09
CA ARG A 15 -7.32 -0.12 16.89
C ARG A 15 -7.44 0.64 15.58
N LEU A 16 -7.89 0.00 14.51
CA LEU A 16 -8.20 0.64 13.24
C LEU A 16 -9.21 1.77 13.49
N VAL A 17 -10.35 1.48 14.12
CA VAL A 17 -11.34 2.53 14.44
C VAL A 17 -10.73 3.64 15.30
N ALA A 18 -9.99 3.31 16.36
CA ALA A 18 -9.37 4.31 17.22
C ALA A 18 -8.34 5.19 16.48
N ASN A 19 -7.41 4.58 15.74
CA ASN A 19 -6.39 5.28 14.95
C ASN A 19 -6.97 6.05 13.75
N THR A 20 -8.20 5.72 13.33
CA THR A 20 -8.88 6.39 12.22
C THR A 20 -9.70 7.59 12.68
N PHE A 21 -10.42 7.46 13.80
CA PHE A 21 -11.45 8.42 14.22
C PHE A 21 -11.15 9.13 15.53
N ILE A 22 -10.16 8.68 16.31
CA ILE A 22 -9.89 9.17 17.66
C ILE A 22 -8.47 9.73 17.80
N HIS A 23 -7.47 9.04 17.24
CA HIS A 23 -6.06 9.44 17.36
C HIS A 23 -5.55 10.22 16.15
N GLU A 24 -4.53 11.04 16.38
CA GLU A 24 -3.76 11.67 15.32
C GLU A 24 -3.06 10.64 14.43
N PHE A 25 -3.01 10.92 13.13
CA PHE A 25 -2.37 10.05 12.15
C PHE A 25 -0.85 10.07 12.32
N ARG A 26 -0.27 8.88 12.43
CA ARG A 26 1.19 8.71 12.55
C ARG A 26 1.79 8.28 11.22
N VAL A 27 2.88 8.91 10.81
CA VAL A 27 3.58 8.58 9.57
C VAL A 27 4.46 7.33 9.72
N VAL A 28 4.60 6.58 8.62
CA VAL A 28 5.68 5.60 8.49
C VAL A 28 6.96 6.35 8.12
N GLU A 29 7.83 6.53 9.10
CA GLU A 29 9.09 7.28 8.95
C GLU A 29 9.91 6.85 7.74
N GLY A 30 10.41 7.82 6.98
CA GLY A 30 11.21 7.59 5.76
C GLY A 30 10.41 7.42 4.47
N MET A 31 9.12 7.08 4.53
CA MET A 31 8.28 6.97 3.34
C MET A 31 8.13 8.31 2.58
N PRO A 32 7.92 9.46 3.25
CA PRO A 32 7.85 10.74 2.54
C PRO A 32 9.09 11.03 1.71
N GLU A 33 10.28 10.78 2.27
CA GLU A 33 11.58 10.99 1.61
C GLU A 33 11.74 10.08 0.39
N VAL A 34 11.39 8.80 0.53
CA VAL A 34 11.45 7.83 -0.57
C VAL A 34 10.52 8.26 -1.70
N TYR A 35 9.27 8.61 -1.38
CA TYR A 35 8.28 9.00 -2.39
C TYR A 35 8.67 10.30 -3.10
N ARG A 36 9.16 11.32 -2.37
CA ARG A 36 9.70 12.54 -2.98
C ARG A 36 10.89 12.25 -3.87
N GLY A 37 11.78 11.34 -3.46
CA GLY A 37 12.92 10.89 -4.27
C GLY A 37 12.47 10.27 -5.59
N TRP A 38 11.49 9.36 -5.55
CA TRP A 38 10.91 8.78 -6.77
C TRP A 38 10.21 9.80 -7.64
N LYS A 39 9.43 10.72 -7.04
CA LYS A 39 8.78 11.82 -7.78
C LYS A 39 9.81 12.66 -8.51
N SER A 40 10.85 13.12 -7.81
CA SER A 40 11.88 13.99 -8.38
C SER A 40 12.66 13.31 -9.50
N LYS A 41 12.93 12.01 -9.38
CA LYS A 41 13.76 11.28 -10.35
C LYS A 41 13.00 10.81 -11.58
N TYR A 42 11.76 10.34 -11.42
CA TYR A 42 10.99 9.71 -12.49
C TYR A 42 9.81 10.55 -12.98
N ASN A 43 9.53 11.68 -12.30
CA ASN A 43 8.30 12.45 -12.48
C ASN A 43 7.03 11.58 -12.46
N CYS A 44 7.00 10.56 -11.61
CA CYS A 44 5.87 9.63 -11.55
C CYS A 44 4.60 10.31 -11.02
N SER A 45 3.45 9.79 -11.44
CA SER A 45 2.15 10.16 -10.87
C SER A 45 1.86 9.30 -9.64
N PHE A 46 1.37 9.93 -8.56
CA PHE A 46 0.97 9.22 -7.34
C PHE A 46 -0.53 9.00 -7.33
N HIS A 47 -0.93 7.78 -6.94
CA HIS A 47 -2.31 7.37 -6.77
C HIS A 47 -2.43 6.71 -5.40
N TYR A 48 -3.03 7.44 -4.45
CA TYR A 48 -3.19 7.01 -3.07
C TYR A 48 -4.47 6.20 -2.91
N LEU A 49 -4.31 4.94 -2.51
CA LEU A 49 -5.39 3.99 -2.31
C LEU A 49 -5.59 3.74 -0.82
N SER A 50 -6.80 3.98 -0.33
CA SER A 50 -7.19 3.74 1.06
C SER A 50 -8.49 2.95 1.12
N ALA A 51 -8.57 2.09 2.13
CA ALA A 51 -9.78 1.36 2.49
C ALA A 51 -10.70 2.18 3.41
N MET A 52 -10.26 3.37 3.84
CA MET A 52 -11.06 4.25 4.67
C MET A 52 -12.23 4.88 3.88
N PRO A 53 -13.29 5.28 4.59
CA PRO A 53 -14.39 6.06 4.03
C PRO A 53 -13.91 7.35 3.36
N ASP A 54 -14.51 7.69 2.22
CA ASP A 54 -14.23 8.90 1.45
C ASP A 54 -14.49 10.20 2.20
N GLN A 55 -15.30 10.19 3.27
CA GLN A 55 -15.46 11.35 4.15
C GLN A 55 -14.17 11.75 4.88
N LEU A 56 -13.23 10.81 5.03
CA LEU A 56 -11.92 11.10 5.62
C LEU A 56 -10.91 11.66 4.60
N TYR A 57 -11.37 12.05 3.41
CA TYR A 57 -10.52 12.61 2.38
C TYR A 57 -9.72 13.82 2.87
N THR A 58 -10.39 14.84 3.42
CA THR A 58 -9.72 16.09 3.82
C THR A 58 -8.64 15.83 4.88
N ILE A 59 -8.97 15.13 5.96
CA ILE A 59 -7.99 14.82 7.02
C ILE A 59 -6.84 13.93 6.50
N THR A 60 -7.10 13.05 5.54
CA THR A 60 -6.05 12.24 4.91
C THR A 60 -5.16 13.08 3.99
N LYS A 61 -5.74 14.04 3.25
CA LYS A 61 -4.99 14.96 2.40
C LYS A 61 -4.10 15.87 3.24
N ASP A 62 -4.64 16.47 4.29
CA ASP A 62 -3.91 17.35 5.21
C ASP A 62 -2.71 16.61 5.82
N PHE A 63 -2.93 15.37 6.30
CA PHE A 63 -1.84 14.53 6.80
C PHE A 63 -0.74 14.28 5.77
N LEU A 64 -1.09 14.04 4.49
CA LEU A 64 -0.10 13.86 3.42
C LEU A 64 0.68 15.15 3.16
N ASP A 65 0.01 16.31 3.22
CA ASP A 65 0.60 17.62 2.97
C ASP A 65 1.55 18.02 4.10
N ASP A 66 1.15 17.82 5.35
CA ASP A 66 1.96 18.09 6.54
C ASP A 66 3.29 17.31 6.51
N HIS A 67 3.24 16.07 6.04
CA HIS A 67 4.43 15.21 5.88
C HIS A 67 5.12 15.36 4.52
N LYS A 68 4.63 16.27 3.66
CA LYS A 68 5.20 16.60 2.34
C LYS A 68 5.30 15.37 1.44
N PHE A 69 4.25 14.54 1.41
CA PHE A 69 4.12 13.53 0.37
C PHE A 69 3.88 14.19 -1.00
N PRO A 70 4.28 13.55 -2.12
CA PRO A 70 3.95 14.07 -3.45
C PRO A 70 2.45 14.21 -3.68
N ASP A 71 2.03 15.24 -4.42
CA ASP A 71 0.64 15.36 -4.85
C ASP A 71 0.22 14.16 -5.72
N GLY A 72 -1.04 13.75 -5.57
CA GLY A 72 -1.59 12.60 -6.26
C GLY A 72 -3.11 12.52 -6.17
N THR A 73 -3.69 11.56 -6.89
CA THR A 73 -5.13 11.28 -6.80
C THR A 73 -5.41 10.38 -5.59
N PHE A 74 -6.65 10.44 -5.09
CA PHE A 74 -7.10 9.63 -3.97
C PHE A 74 -8.22 8.69 -4.42
N HIS A 75 -8.12 7.44 -4.01
CA HIS A 75 -9.08 6.39 -4.29
C HIS A 75 -9.50 5.75 -2.96
N MET A 76 -10.51 6.35 -2.36
CA MET A 76 -11.07 5.94 -1.08
C MET A 76 -12.35 5.13 -1.29
N ARG A 77 -12.80 4.42 -0.27
CA ARG A 77 -14.04 3.65 -0.37
C ARG A 77 -15.23 4.58 -0.18
N HIS A 78 -16.16 4.56 -1.13
CA HIS A 78 -17.43 5.25 -0.94
C HIS A 78 -18.22 4.54 0.16
N PHE A 79 -18.50 5.23 1.25
CA PHE A 79 -19.20 4.68 2.41
C PHE A 79 -20.40 5.56 2.73
N ARG A 80 -21.62 5.02 2.74
CA ARG A 80 -22.81 5.79 3.09
C ARG A 80 -23.03 5.77 4.60
N LEU A 81 -22.74 6.87 5.28
CA LEU A 81 -22.94 7.04 6.72
C LEU A 81 -24.42 6.98 7.16
N ALA A 82 -25.36 7.33 6.27
CA ALA A 82 -26.78 7.43 6.61
C ALA A 82 -27.46 6.10 7.00
N SER A 83 -26.80 4.95 6.78
CA SER A 83 -27.32 3.61 7.08
C SER A 83 -26.34 2.72 7.84
N THR A 84 -25.17 3.23 8.21
CA THR A 84 -24.02 2.38 8.57
C THR A 84 -23.24 3.05 9.69
N SER A 85 -23.37 2.49 10.89
CA SER A 85 -22.69 2.92 12.12
C SER A 85 -21.24 2.41 12.18
N ILE A 86 -20.45 2.89 13.16
CA ILE A 86 -19.12 2.30 13.47
C ILE A 86 -19.27 0.80 13.76
N TYR A 87 -20.39 0.37 14.36
CA TYR A 87 -20.71 -1.04 14.55
C TYR A 87 -20.79 -1.77 13.21
N ASP A 88 -21.48 -1.22 12.22
CA ASP A 88 -21.56 -1.83 10.90
C ASP A 88 -20.22 -1.82 10.18
N PHE A 89 -19.36 -0.81 10.37
CA PHE A 89 -17.98 -0.84 9.86
C PHE A 89 -17.18 -2.01 10.47
N VAL A 90 -17.27 -2.22 11.78
CA VAL A 90 -16.62 -3.34 12.48
C VAL A 90 -17.19 -4.70 12.05
N HIS A 91 -18.50 -4.79 11.81
CA HIS A 91 -19.21 -6.03 11.43
C HIS A 91 -19.31 -6.24 9.91
N SER A 92 -18.85 -5.28 9.11
CA SER A 92 -18.86 -5.39 7.65
C SER A 92 -17.91 -6.47 7.14
N ASN A 93 -18.12 -6.87 5.88
CA ASN A 93 -17.18 -7.64 5.09
C ASN A 93 -15.99 -6.78 4.63
N TYR A 94 -15.44 -5.95 5.53
CA TYR A 94 -14.40 -4.96 5.27
C TYR A 94 -13.25 -5.54 4.44
N GLU A 95 -12.77 -6.74 4.80
CA GLU A 95 -11.69 -7.43 4.10
C GLU A 95 -12.02 -7.71 2.62
N ILE A 96 -13.21 -8.23 2.34
CA ILE A 96 -13.67 -8.55 0.97
C ILE A 96 -13.85 -7.25 0.18
N GLU A 97 -14.48 -6.25 0.78
CA GLU A 97 -14.76 -4.97 0.14
C GLU A 97 -13.47 -4.22 -0.18
N THR A 98 -12.51 -4.17 0.75
CA THR A 98 -11.19 -3.59 0.56
C THR A 98 -10.43 -4.31 -0.55
N LYS A 99 -10.45 -5.64 -0.55
CA LYS A 99 -9.84 -6.43 -1.62
C LYS A 99 -10.44 -6.12 -3.00
N MET A 100 -11.77 -6.07 -3.10
CA MET A 100 -12.46 -5.76 -4.35
C MET A 100 -12.20 -4.33 -4.83
N HIS A 101 -12.19 -3.36 -3.91
CA HIS A 101 -11.83 -1.96 -4.19
C HIS A 101 -10.43 -1.87 -4.83
N LYS A 102 -9.43 -2.49 -4.21
CA LYS A 102 -8.05 -2.50 -4.71
C LYS A 102 -7.94 -3.20 -6.07
N ILE A 103 -8.56 -4.37 -6.24
CA ILE A 103 -8.56 -5.11 -7.51
C ILE A 103 -9.17 -4.29 -8.65
N ASN A 104 -10.33 -3.67 -8.41
CA ASN A 104 -11.05 -2.90 -9.42
C ASN A 104 -10.23 -1.68 -9.86
N LEU A 105 -9.60 -0.98 -8.92
CA LEU A 105 -8.74 0.15 -9.25
C LEU A 105 -7.51 -0.27 -10.06
N LEU A 106 -6.81 -1.34 -9.65
CA LEU A 106 -5.63 -1.81 -10.38
C LEU A 106 -5.99 -2.27 -11.79
N ARG A 107 -7.11 -2.97 -11.95
CA ARG A 107 -7.65 -3.32 -13.28
C ARG A 107 -7.92 -2.07 -14.09
N TYR A 108 -8.59 -1.07 -13.52
CA TYR A 108 -8.86 0.19 -14.20
C TYR A 108 -7.57 0.83 -14.72
N PHE A 109 -6.52 0.96 -13.91
CA PHE A 109 -5.24 1.53 -14.35
C PHE A 109 -4.55 0.71 -15.43
N VAL A 110 -4.55 -0.62 -15.29
CA VAL A 110 -3.94 -1.50 -16.28
C VAL A 110 -4.68 -1.41 -17.63
N PHE A 111 -6.00 -1.35 -17.63
CA PHE A 111 -6.79 -1.31 -18.86
C PHE A 111 -6.86 0.08 -19.51
N ASN A 112 -6.90 1.15 -18.72
CA ASN A 112 -7.20 2.49 -19.23
C ASN A 112 -5.98 3.40 -19.36
N THR A 113 -4.80 2.94 -18.95
CA THR A 113 -3.55 3.70 -19.09
C THR A 113 -2.48 2.87 -19.77
N LEU A 114 -1.42 3.51 -20.26
CA LEU A 114 -0.21 2.83 -20.76
C LEU A 114 0.95 2.87 -19.77
N HIS A 115 0.75 3.40 -18.57
CA HIS A 115 1.81 3.55 -17.58
C HIS A 115 2.25 2.19 -17.02
N SER A 116 3.55 2.06 -16.76
CA SER A 116 4.08 1.03 -15.88
C SER A 116 3.72 1.37 -14.43
N LEU A 117 3.44 0.33 -13.63
CA LEU A 117 2.97 0.45 -12.25
C LEU A 117 4.08 0.07 -11.28
N VAL A 118 4.25 0.89 -10.25
CA VAL A 118 4.96 0.55 -9.02
C VAL A 118 3.91 0.43 -7.93
N LEU A 119 3.78 -0.76 -7.36
CA LEU A 119 2.77 -1.07 -6.35
C LEU A 119 3.41 -1.02 -4.97
N VAL A 120 2.86 -0.23 -4.06
CA VAL A 120 3.33 -0.11 -2.68
C VAL A 120 2.17 -0.35 -1.75
N GLY A 121 2.31 -1.33 -0.87
CA GLY A 121 1.26 -1.76 0.04
C GLY A 121 1.82 -2.34 1.32
N ASP A 122 0.98 -3.00 2.10
CA ASP A 122 1.31 -3.54 3.41
C ASP A 122 0.99 -5.04 3.53
N SER A 123 1.61 -5.74 4.48
CA SER A 123 1.35 -7.15 4.74
C SER A 123 0.15 -7.40 5.66
N GLY A 124 -0.42 -6.37 6.29
CA GLY A 124 -1.57 -6.49 7.17
C GLY A 124 -2.84 -6.85 6.41
N GLU A 125 -3.00 -6.32 5.20
CA GLU A 125 -4.09 -6.64 4.28
C GLU A 125 -3.67 -7.64 3.17
N HIS A 126 -4.48 -7.74 2.12
CA HIS A 126 -4.29 -8.66 0.97
C HIS A 126 -3.41 -8.08 -0.14
N ASP A 127 -2.61 -7.05 0.12
CA ASP A 127 -1.77 -6.44 -0.92
C ASP A 127 -0.80 -7.42 -1.58
N PRO A 128 -0.10 -8.32 -0.86
CA PRO A 128 0.78 -9.30 -1.49
C PRO A 128 0.03 -10.16 -2.51
N GLU A 129 -1.14 -10.67 -2.13
CA GLU A 129 -1.97 -11.54 -2.96
C GLU A 129 -2.53 -10.79 -4.18
N ILE A 130 -3.03 -9.57 -3.97
CA ILE A 130 -3.62 -8.74 -5.03
C ILE A 130 -2.53 -8.32 -6.03
N TYR A 131 -1.39 -7.82 -5.55
CA TYR A 131 -0.31 -7.35 -6.40
C TYR A 131 0.38 -8.49 -7.13
N GLY A 132 0.55 -9.65 -6.48
CA GLY A 132 1.03 -10.86 -7.14
C GLY A 132 0.11 -11.31 -8.28
N ASN A 133 -1.21 -11.29 -8.08
CA ASN A 133 -2.17 -11.63 -9.13
C ASN A 133 -2.10 -10.66 -10.32
N ILE A 134 -2.04 -9.35 -10.06
CA ILE A 134 -1.93 -8.34 -11.13
C ILE A 134 -0.58 -8.45 -11.86
N ALA A 135 0.51 -8.72 -11.15
CA ALA A 135 1.82 -8.89 -11.76
C ALA A 135 1.91 -10.14 -12.66
N ARG A 136 1.25 -11.24 -12.28
CA ARG A 136 1.12 -12.44 -13.13
C ARG A 136 0.25 -12.17 -14.36
N ALA A 137 -0.88 -11.49 -14.20
CA ALA A 137 -1.78 -11.19 -15.30
C ALA A 137 -1.20 -10.16 -16.29
N TYR A 138 -0.38 -9.21 -15.79
CA TYR A 138 0.17 -8.11 -16.58
C TYR A 138 1.66 -7.88 -16.31
N PRO A 139 2.52 -8.86 -16.65
CA PRO A 139 3.93 -8.85 -16.26
C PRO A 139 4.70 -7.68 -16.86
N LYS A 140 4.32 -7.17 -18.03
CA LYS A 140 4.97 -5.98 -18.63
C LYS A 140 4.53 -4.65 -17.99
N ARG A 141 3.41 -4.65 -17.26
CA ARG A 141 2.83 -3.45 -16.64
C ARG A 141 3.36 -3.23 -15.24
N VAL A 142 3.52 -4.28 -14.44
CA VAL A 142 4.06 -4.14 -13.07
C VAL A 142 5.59 -4.13 -13.10
N LYS A 143 6.18 -2.98 -12.77
CA LYS A 143 7.64 -2.75 -12.74
C LYS A 143 8.24 -3.22 -11.41
N ARG A 144 7.64 -2.78 -10.29
CA ARG A 144 8.06 -3.12 -8.92
C ARG A 144 6.86 -3.27 -7.99
N ILE A 145 7.03 -4.06 -6.95
CA ILE A 145 6.10 -4.31 -5.86
C ILE A 145 6.88 -4.16 -4.55
N PHE A 146 6.41 -3.30 -3.66
CA PHE A 146 7.00 -3.07 -2.37
C PHE A 146 5.93 -3.32 -1.30
N ILE A 147 6.18 -4.28 -0.41
CA ILE A 147 5.26 -4.61 0.68
C ILE A 147 5.90 -4.25 2.01
N ARG A 148 5.26 -3.37 2.78
CA ARG A 148 5.68 -3.08 4.13
C ARG A 148 5.28 -4.24 5.04
N ALA A 149 6.25 -4.85 5.72
CA ALA A 149 5.99 -5.82 6.78
C ALA A 149 5.46 -5.07 8.02
N VAL A 150 4.19 -5.27 8.36
CA VAL A 150 3.54 -4.62 9.50
C VAL A 150 3.58 -5.48 10.77
N LYS A 151 3.76 -6.79 10.62
CA LYS A 151 4.01 -7.75 11.71
C LYS A 151 5.48 -8.14 11.73
N SER A 152 5.88 -8.95 12.72
CA SER A 152 7.20 -9.62 12.77
C SER A 152 7.35 -10.71 11.71
N GLU A 153 6.80 -10.51 10.52
CA GLU A 153 6.86 -11.44 9.39
C GLU A 153 8.27 -11.45 8.82
N LYS A 154 8.77 -12.66 8.52
CA LYS A 154 10.05 -12.83 7.86
C LYS A 154 9.91 -12.59 6.37
N PHE A 155 10.99 -12.14 5.74
CA PHE A 155 11.01 -11.87 4.30
C PHE A 155 10.80 -13.11 3.42
N ASP A 156 11.01 -14.30 3.98
CA ASP A 156 10.81 -15.60 3.34
C ASP A 156 9.55 -16.34 3.81
N ASP A 157 8.62 -15.62 4.45
CA ASP A 157 7.34 -16.19 4.88
C ASP A 157 6.65 -16.92 3.72
N ALA A 158 6.16 -18.13 3.99
CA ALA A 158 5.47 -18.98 3.03
C ALA A 158 4.29 -18.26 2.35
N ARG A 159 3.66 -17.31 3.06
CA ARG A 159 2.62 -16.44 2.50
C ARG A 159 3.13 -15.61 1.33
N PHE A 160 4.27 -14.93 1.47
CA PHE A 160 4.83 -14.09 0.40
C PHE A 160 5.31 -14.94 -0.78
N VAL A 161 5.94 -16.08 -0.50
CA VAL A 161 6.35 -17.04 -1.54
C VAL A 161 5.14 -17.52 -2.36
N LYS A 162 4.03 -17.82 -1.69
CA LYS A 162 2.78 -18.20 -2.36
C LYS A 162 2.16 -17.02 -3.13
N ALA A 163 2.10 -15.84 -2.52
CA ALA A 163 1.50 -14.64 -3.12
C ALA A 163 2.22 -14.22 -4.40
N PHE A 164 3.56 -14.29 -4.41
CA PHE A 164 4.42 -13.92 -5.53
C PHE A 164 4.94 -15.11 -6.34
N LYS A 165 4.31 -16.28 -6.22
CA LYS A 165 4.61 -17.43 -7.08
C LYS A 165 4.56 -17.00 -8.56
N ASP A 166 5.55 -17.41 -9.34
CA ASP A 166 5.70 -17.10 -10.77
C ASP A 166 5.85 -15.58 -11.08
N VAL A 167 6.10 -14.74 -10.09
CA VAL A 167 6.52 -13.34 -10.26
C VAL A 167 8.04 -13.27 -10.11
N PRO A 168 8.78 -12.68 -11.07
CA PRO A 168 10.24 -12.58 -10.98
C PRO A 168 10.69 -11.93 -9.67
N ARG A 169 11.69 -12.51 -9.01
CA ARG A 169 12.12 -12.14 -7.65
C ARG A 169 12.58 -10.69 -7.57
N GLU A 170 13.18 -10.17 -8.63
CA GLU A 170 13.65 -8.79 -8.77
C GLU A 170 12.51 -7.76 -8.82
N LYS A 171 11.26 -8.19 -9.01
CA LYS A 171 10.12 -7.28 -9.05
C LYS A 171 9.52 -6.99 -7.70
N TRP A 172 9.74 -7.81 -6.68
CA TRP A 172 9.07 -7.64 -5.40
C TRP A 172 10.03 -7.61 -4.22
N LEU A 173 9.74 -6.77 -3.25
CA LEU A 173 10.54 -6.61 -2.04
C LEU A 173 9.62 -6.41 -0.85
N ILE A 174 9.89 -7.16 0.21
CA ILE A 174 9.29 -6.94 1.53
C ILE A 174 10.25 -6.05 2.32
N PHE A 175 9.75 -5.02 3.00
CA PHE A 175 10.56 -4.07 3.78
C PHE A 175 9.90 -3.71 5.11
N ASN A 176 10.71 -3.41 6.13
CA ASN A 176 10.24 -2.83 7.40
C ASN A 176 10.78 -1.41 7.63
N ASP A 177 11.99 -1.12 7.17
CA ASP A 177 12.63 0.20 7.18
C ASP A 177 12.66 0.78 5.74
N PRO A 178 11.85 1.81 5.45
CA PRO A 178 11.79 2.42 4.12
C PRO A 178 13.15 2.94 3.63
N VAL A 179 13.89 3.63 4.50
CA VAL A 179 15.14 4.32 4.12
C VAL A 179 16.24 3.31 3.80
N LYS A 180 16.32 2.23 4.57
CA LYS A 180 17.35 1.20 4.38
C LYS A 180 17.05 0.25 3.23
N HIS A 181 15.78 -0.10 3.02
CA HIS A 181 15.42 -1.21 2.15
C HIS A 181 14.82 -0.77 0.81
N LEU A 182 14.11 0.35 0.74
CA LEU A 182 13.54 0.79 -0.53
C LEU A 182 14.63 1.38 -1.43
N PRO A 183 14.65 1.00 -2.72
CA PRO A 183 15.67 1.51 -3.63
C PRO A 183 15.40 2.98 -3.94
N LYS A 184 16.46 3.80 -3.96
CA LYS A 184 16.40 5.17 -4.48
C LYS A 184 16.15 5.22 -6.00
N ASP A 185 16.48 4.13 -6.68
CA ASP A 185 16.37 3.97 -8.13
C ASP A 185 15.47 2.76 -8.46
N LEU A 186 14.32 3.03 -9.08
CA LEU A 186 13.31 2.04 -9.43
C LEU A 186 13.71 1.13 -10.60
N ASP A 187 14.76 1.47 -11.36
CA ASP A 187 15.30 0.67 -12.47
C ASP A 187 16.39 -0.31 -12.01
N THR A 188 16.92 -0.14 -10.80
CA THR A 188 17.96 -1.03 -10.27
C THR A 188 17.44 -2.47 -10.16
N THR A 189 18.15 -3.41 -10.78
CA THR A 189 17.84 -4.86 -10.75
C THR A 189 18.35 -5.54 -9.48
N ALA A 190 19.34 -4.93 -8.81
CA ALA A 190 19.80 -5.34 -7.49
C ALA A 190 18.80 -4.87 -6.42
N LEU A 191 17.86 -5.74 -6.03
CA LEU A 191 17.22 -5.57 -4.74
C LEU A 191 18.29 -5.75 -3.66
N PRO A 192 18.30 -4.92 -2.60
CA PRO A 192 19.22 -5.13 -1.50
C PRO A 192 19.08 -6.58 -1.02
N THR A 193 20.21 -7.29 -0.95
CA THR A 193 20.26 -8.61 -0.34
C THR A 193 19.81 -8.44 1.09
N LEU A 194 18.56 -8.79 1.37
CA LEU A 194 18.04 -8.87 2.72
C LEU A 194 18.86 -9.94 3.42
N SER A 195 19.87 -9.47 4.16
CA SER A 195 20.77 -10.31 4.91
C SER A 195 19.91 -11.22 5.79
N LYS A 196 19.95 -12.52 5.49
CA LYS A 196 19.64 -13.56 6.46
C LYS A 196 20.68 -13.41 7.57
N LYS A 197 20.46 -12.51 8.52
CA LYS A 197 21.21 -12.56 9.78
C LYS A 197 20.37 -13.33 10.81
N PRO A 198 21.02 -14.26 11.52
CA PRO A 198 20.39 -15.31 12.31
C PRO A 198 19.65 -14.77 13.53
#